data_AF-A0A3D4EM23-F1
#
_entry.id   AF-A0A3D4EM23-F1
#
_cell.length_a   1.000
_cell.length_b   1.000
_cell.length_c   1.000
_cell.angle_alpha   90.00
_cell.angle_beta   90.00
_cell.angle_gamma   90.00
#
_symmetry.space_group_name_H-M   'P 1'
#
loop_
_entity.id
_entity.type
_entity.pdbx_description
1 polymer ?
#
loop_
_entity_poly.entity_id
_entity_poly.type
_entity_poly.pdbx_seq_one_letter_code
_entity_poly.pdbx_strand_id
1 'polypeptide(L)' 'FGKALFLKAGVTDETITPYTGQASSMLNTYALSNALLVVEEDQEMLEKGQQVGYIDLNF' A
#
# COMPACT_ATOMS: atom_id res chain seq x y z
N PHE A 1 19.71 -4.19 8.41
CA PHE A 1 18.59 -5.05 7.98
C PHE A 1 17.38 -4.16 7.85
N GLY A 2 17.26 -3.49 6.69
CA GLY A 2 16.08 -2.71 6.35
C GLY A 2 14.93 -3.65 6.04
N LYS A 3 13.70 -3.14 6.08
CA LYS A 3 12.50 -3.89 5.73
C LYS A 3 11.73 -3.03 4.75
N ALA A 4 11.50 -3.53 3.54
CA ALA A 4 10.49 -2.99 2.66
C ALA A 4 9.13 -2.96 3.39
N LEU A 5 8.43 -1.83 3.30
CA LEU A 5 7.14 -1.62 3.94
C LEU A 5 6.03 -1.91 2.93
N PHE A 6 5.09 -2.77 3.31
CA PHE A 6 3.91 -3.07 2.53
C PHE A 6 2.70 -2.43 3.19
N LEU A 7 2.07 -1.49 2.49
CA LEU A 7 0.89 -0.76 2.96
C LEU A 7 -0.36 -1.29 2.27
N LYS A 8 -1.40 -1.55 3.06
CA LYS A 8 -2.73 -1.90 2.55
C LYS A 8 -3.30 -0.73 1.77
N ALA A 9 -3.73 -0.97 0.54
CA ALA A 9 -4.19 0.06 -0.36
C ALA A 9 -5.36 -0.38 -1.24
N GLY A 10 -6.09 0.62 -1.72
CA GLY A 10 -7.04 0.48 -2.81
C GLY A 10 -6.47 1.10 -4.08
N VAL A 11 -6.57 0.39 -5.21
CA VAL A 11 -6.31 0.90 -6.56
C VAL A 11 -7.65 1.08 -7.26
N THR A 12 -7.85 2.27 -7.80
CA THR A 12 -8.98 2.60 -8.68
C THR A 12 -8.41 3.30 -9.91
N ASP A 13 -8.70 2.76 -11.09
CA ASP A 13 -8.11 3.18 -12.36
C ASP A 13 -6.57 3.21 -12.31
N GLU A 14 -5.96 4.40 -12.24
CA GLU A 14 -4.51 4.60 -12.16
C GLU A 14 -4.07 5.22 -10.82
N THR A 15 -4.98 5.32 -9.84
CA THR A 15 -4.70 5.95 -8.55
C THR A 15 -4.66 4.90 -7.44
N ILE A 16 -3.52 4.79 -6.77
CA ILE A 16 -3.38 4.01 -5.54
C ILE A 16 -3.57 4.90 -4.32
N THR A 17 -4.39 4.44 -3.37
CA THR A 17 -4.67 5.13 -2.11
C THR A 17 -4.38 4.22 -0.93
N PRO A 18 -3.37 4.52 -0.09
CA PRO A 18 -3.12 3.75 1.12
C PRO A 18 -4.24 3.99 2.14
N TYR A 19 -4.73 2.93 2.77
CA TYR A 19 -5.74 3.04 3.80
C TYR A 19 -5.15 3.51 5.14
N THR A 20 -5.96 4.24 5.90
CA THR A 20 -5.63 4.60 7.28
C THR A 20 -5.83 3.38 8.19
N GLY A 21 -4.94 3.20 9.17
CA GLY A 21 -4.97 2.02 10.05
C GLY A 21 -4.23 0.82 9.47
N GLN A 22 -2.90 0.89 9.48
CA GLN A 22 -2.01 -0.14 8.93
C GLN A 22 -1.78 -1.34 9.87
N ALA A 23 -2.40 -1.37 11.06
CA ALA A 23 -2.19 -2.44 12.03
C ALA A 23 -2.48 -3.82 11.40
N SER A 24 -1.59 -4.78 11.64
CA SER A 24 -1.66 -6.14 11.09
C SER A 24 -2.93 -6.89 11.52
N SER A 25 -3.49 -6.56 12.68
CA SER A 25 -4.73 -7.14 13.22
C SER A 25 -6.02 -6.56 12.63
N MET A 26 -5.96 -5.48 11.84
CA MET A 26 -7.14 -4.90 11.19
C MET A 26 -7.51 -5.71 9.94
N LEU A 27 -8.20 -6.83 10.17
CA LEU A 27 -8.75 -7.72 9.13
C LEU A 27 -9.69 -7.00 8.16
N ASN A 28 -10.47 -6.04 8.65
CA ASN A 28 -11.39 -5.27 7.81
C ASN A 28 -10.64 -4.48 6.73
N THR A 29 -9.53 -3.82 7.09
CA THR A 29 -8.71 -3.07 6.12
C THR A 29 -8.10 -4.01 5.09
N TYR A 30 -7.73 -5.23 5.49
CA TYR A 30 -7.24 -6.24 4.55
C TYR A 30 -8.34 -6.72 3.59
N ALA A 31 -9.53 -7.04 4.10
CA ALA A 31 -10.66 -7.49 3.28
C ALA A 31 -11.17 -6.44 2.27
N LEU A 32 -10.96 -5.16 2.57
CA LEU A 32 -11.30 -4.05 1.68
C LEU A 32 -10.17 -3.69 0.69
N SER A 33 -8.95 -4.17 0.93
CA SER A 33 -7.80 -3.87 0.07
C SER A 33 -7.81 -4.75 -1.17
N ASN A 34 -7.62 -4.13 -2.33
CA ASN A 34 -7.39 -4.82 -3.59
C ASN A 34 -5.92 -4.71 -4.05
N ALA A 35 -5.07 -4.04 -3.28
CA ALA A 35 -3.66 -3.89 -3.59
C ALA A 35 -2.79 -3.75 -2.33
N LEU A 36 -1.50 -4.06 -2.48
CA LEU A 36 -0.45 -3.71 -1.52
C LEU A 36 0.51 -2.72 -2.15
N LEU A 37 0.59 -1.52 -1.58
CA LEU A 37 1.57 -0.50 -1.94
C LEU A 37 2.93 -0.88 -1.37
N VAL A 38 3.96 -0.87 -2.23
CA VAL A 38 5.34 -1.18 -1.84
C VAL A 38 6.10 0.11 -1.62
N VAL A 39 6.71 0.25 -0.44
CA VAL A 39 7.60 1.37 -0.10
C VAL A 39 9.01 0.82 0.05
N GLU A 40 9.91 1.30 -0.80
CA GLU A 40 11.33 0.94 -0.78
C GLU A 40 12.01 1.47 0.49
N GLU A 41 13.11 0.83 0.88
CA GLU A 41 13.77 1.11 2.16
C GLU A 41 14.39 2.51 2.24
N ASP A 42 14.76 3.09 1.10
CA ASP A 42 15.33 4.42 0.96
C ASP A 42 14.27 5.53 0.89
N GLN A 43 12.97 5.16 0.83
CA GLN A 43 11.85 6.09 0.82
C GLN A 43 11.22 6.22 2.21
N GLU A 44 11.60 7.27 2.94
CA GLU A 44 11.01 7.60 4.24
C GLU A 44 9.59 8.20 4.11
N MET A 45 9.31 8.90 3.01
CA MET A 45 8.03 9.57 2.77
C MET A 45 7.61 9.39 1.32
N LEU A 46 6.31 9.16 1.13
CA LEU A 46 5.67 9.17 -0.17
C LEU A 46 4.95 10.51 -0.38
N GLU A 47 5.14 11.11 -1.54
CA GLU A 47 4.42 12.32 -1.94
C GLU A 47 3.21 11.99 -2.81
N LYS A 48 2.15 12.82 -2.73
CA LYS A 48 1.00 12.68 -3.62
C LYS A 48 1.42 12.96 -5.06
N GLY A 49 1.06 12.07 -5.98
CA GLY A 49 1.42 12.16 -7.40
C GLY A 49 2.76 11.50 -7.74
N GLN A 50 3.47 10.95 -6.75
CA GLN A 50 4.65 10.13 -6.99
C GLN A 50 4.26 8.81 -7.66
N GLN A 51 5.07 8.36 -8.62
CA GLN A 51 4.98 7.00 -9.15
C GLN A 51 5.50 6.01 -8.10
N VAL A 52 4.75 4.94 -7.91
CA VAL A 52 5.00 3.92 -6.89
C VAL A 52 4.69 2.53 -7.46
N GLY A 53 5.32 1.50 -6.90
CA GLY A 53 5.02 0.10 -7.21
C GLY A 53 3.93 -0.45 -6.30
N TYR A 54 3.10 -1.35 -6.82
CA TYR A 54 2.12 -2.08 -6.02
C TYR A 54 1.96 -3.52 -6.49
N ILE A 55 1.41 -4.36 -5.61
CA ILE A 55 1.02 -5.73 -5.89
C ILE A 55 -0.51 -5.76 -5.98
N ASP A 56 -1.04 -6.20 -7.11
CA ASP A 56 -2.48 -6.41 -7.29
C ASP A 56 -2.93 -7.69 -6.55
N LEU A 57 -4.05 -7.59 -5.83
CA LEU A 57 -4.67 -8.70 -5.10
C LEU A 57 -5.97 -9.18 -5.77
N ASN A 58 -6.44 -8.50 -6.82
CA ASN A 58 -7.54 -8.99 -7.65
C ASN A 58 -6.98 -10.03 -8.63
N PHE A 59 -7.16 -11.30 -8.29
CA PHE A 59 -6.85 -12.44 -9.17
C PHE A 59 -7.97 -12.71 -10.17
#